data_AF-A0A9P1DF24-F1
#
_entry.id   AF-A0A9P1DF24-F1
#
_cell.length_a   1.000
_cell.length_b   1.000
_cell.length_c   1.000
_cell.angle_alpha   90.00
_cell.angle_beta   90.00
_cell.angle_gamma   90.00
#
_symmetry.space_group_name_H-M   'P 1'
#
loop_
_entity.id
_entity.type
_entity.pdbx_description
1 polymer ?
#
loop_
_entity_poly.entity_id
_entity_poly.type
_entity_poly.pdbx_seq_one_letter_code
_entity_poly.pdbx_strand_id
1 'polypeptide(L)'
;MVVPSPICRGRAALGPRVAPAVRVIRGTTPPSGLILVDTPISEEHVDDAQPVSGLVRFRQKRNATDLTWAQQLNTQRVAAITKWVKIILTFPAAFDLGRKWDKDAPLGTSIAAGLKHVFSGKATGTLHNRAGPILRFIQWCHAHGVIPFPVREHHVYEFMKAIGFEAAPTFLRSFLVSMTFCNFILGLTGSDEVTSSQRVQGCARESYLTKRKLCQRPPLTVDQVKALEIYVADMLGPPRDVYA
;
A
#
# COMPACT_ATOMS: atom_id res chain seq x y z
N MET A 1 -67.07 -38.10 4.43
CA MET A 1 -65.80 -37.63 3.84
C MET A 1 -65.21 -36.58 4.77
N VAL A 2 -63.93 -36.76 5.12
CA VAL A 2 -63.01 -35.81 5.79
C VAL A 2 -63.20 -35.62 7.31
N VAL A 3 -62.45 -36.47 8.01
CA VAL A 3 -61.77 -36.39 9.33
C VAL A 3 -61.00 -35.05 9.54
N PRO A 4 -60.47 -34.70 10.74
CA PRO A 4 -60.98 -33.62 11.59
C PRO A 4 -59.90 -32.58 12.02
N SER A 5 -60.27 -31.71 12.97
CA SER A 5 -59.39 -31.14 14.02
C SER A 5 -58.56 -29.85 13.71
N PRO A 6 -57.96 -29.18 14.71
CA PRO A 6 -58.65 -28.53 15.85
C PRO A 6 -57.96 -27.23 16.36
N ILE A 7 -58.57 -26.59 17.35
CA ILE A 7 -57.94 -25.89 18.50
C ILE A 7 -56.95 -24.73 18.19
N CYS A 8 -57.45 -23.51 18.38
CA CYS A 8 -56.63 -22.37 18.78
C CYS A 8 -56.36 -22.43 20.29
N ARG A 9 -55.13 -22.77 20.70
CA ARG A 9 -54.57 -22.51 22.04
C ARG A 9 -53.14 -21.99 21.91
N GLY A 10 -52.82 -20.99 22.73
CA GLY A 10 -51.43 -20.68 23.11
C GLY A 10 -50.95 -19.29 22.74
N ARG A 11 -51.39 -18.26 23.45
CA ARG A 11 -50.66 -16.98 23.54
C ARG A 11 -49.64 -17.10 24.67
N ALA A 12 -48.43 -17.56 24.34
CA ALA A 12 -47.29 -17.57 25.26
C ALA A 12 -46.51 -16.26 25.11
N ALA A 13 -46.41 -15.51 26.20
CA ALA A 13 -45.57 -14.33 26.32
C ALA A 13 -44.09 -14.76 26.31
N LEU A 14 -43.31 -14.23 25.37
CA LEU A 14 -41.86 -14.32 25.35
C LEU A 14 -41.31 -12.91 25.60
N GLY A 15 -40.67 -12.72 26.76
CA GLY A 15 -40.03 -11.48 27.17
C GLY A 15 -38.82 -11.10 26.28
N PRO A 16 -38.25 -9.90 26.50
CA PRO A 16 -37.16 -9.38 25.68
C PRO A 16 -35.90 -10.25 25.83
N ARG A 17 -35.41 -10.80 24.72
CA ARG A 17 -34.10 -11.45 24.63
C ARG A 17 -33.00 -10.42 24.85
N VAL A 18 -32.35 -10.47 26.01
CA VAL A 18 -31.08 -9.79 26.27
C VAL A 18 -30.01 -10.51 25.44
N ALA A 19 -29.43 -9.81 24.45
CA ALA A 19 -28.29 -10.30 23.69
C ALA A 19 -27.03 -10.27 24.58
N PRO A 20 -26.16 -11.28 24.55
CA PRO A 20 -24.90 -11.23 25.29
C PRO A 20 -24.00 -10.15 24.69
N ALA A 21 -23.61 -9.17 25.51
CA ALA A 21 -22.63 -8.17 25.14
C ALA A 21 -21.25 -8.85 24.97
N VAL A 22 -20.89 -9.16 23.73
CA VAL A 22 -19.54 -9.60 23.38
C VAL A 22 -18.61 -8.39 23.52
N ARG A 23 -17.81 -8.39 24.57
CA ARG A 23 -16.78 -7.38 24.84
C ARG A 23 -15.65 -7.55 23.83
N VAL A 24 -15.65 -6.75 22.76
CA VAL A 24 -14.54 -6.71 21.79
C VAL A 24 -13.34 -6.04 22.48
N ILE A 25 -12.40 -6.86 22.94
CA ILE A 25 -11.07 -6.40 23.37
C ILE A 25 -10.34 -5.94 22.11
N ARG A 26 -10.11 -4.63 21.98
CA ARG A 26 -9.31 -4.07 20.88
C ARG A 26 -7.85 -4.48 21.07
N GLY A 27 -7.43 -5.56 20.42
CA GLY A 27 -6.01 -5.85 20.23
C GLY A 27 -5.43 -4.86 19.22
N THR A 28 -4.39 -4.13 19.60
CA THR A 28 -3.57 -3.35 18.67
C THR A 28 -2.79 -4.32 17.79
N THR A 29 -3.31 -4.63 16.60
CA THR A 29 -2.53 -5.34 15.59
C THR A 29 -1.46 -4.40 15.04
N PRO A 30 -0.15 -4.73 15.15
CA PRO A 30 0.89 -3.94 14.50
C PRO A 30 0.76 -4.09 12.98
N PRO A 31 1.06 -3.04 12.20
CA PRO A 31 1.06 -3.13 10.74
C PRO A 31 2.12 -4.14 10.28
N SER A 32 1.68 -5.15 9.55
CA SER A 32 2.51 -6.17 8.91
C SER A 32 3.66 -5.55 8.12
N GLY A 33 4.90 -5.81 8.55
CA GLY A 33 6.09 -5.30 7.88
C GLY A 33 7.45 -5.68 8.49
N LEU A 34 7.49 -6.51 9.55
CA LEU A 34 8.74 -7.01 10.10
C LEU A 34 8.62 -8.52 10.26
N ILE A 35 9.29 -9.26 9.39
CA ILE A 35 9.66 -10.64 9.69
C ILE A 35 10.77 -10.52 10.73
N LEU A 36 10.44 -10.84 11.98
CA LEU A 36 11.44 -11.07 13.01
C LEU A 36 12.17 -12.35 12.61
N VAL A 37 13.37 -12.20 12.05
CA VAL A 37 14.30 -13.32 11.96
C VAL A 37 14.96 -13.39 13.33
N ASP A 38 14.66 -14.45 14.08
CA ASP A 38 15.39 -14.77 15.29
C ASP A 38 16.84 -15.11 14.92
N THR A 39 17.77 -14.26 15.34
CA THR A 39 19.20 -14.57 15.35
C THR A 39 19.75 -14.46 16.77
N PRO A 40 20.73 -15.30 17.10
CA PRO A 40 20.94 -15.79 18.46
C PRO A 40 21.57 -14.76 19.39
N ILE A 41 21.25 -14.95 20.67
CA ILE A 41 21.76 -14.26 21.86
C ILE A 41 23.28 -14.44 21.95
N SER A 42 24.03 -13.33 22.03
CA SER A 42 25.40 -13.15 22.55
C SER A 42 25.71 -11.66 22.40
N GLU A 43 26.21 -10.86 23.34
CA GLU A 43 26.73 -10.98 24.70
C GLU A 43 26.52 -9.61 25.38
N GLU A 44 26.39 -9.59 26.70
CA GLU A 44 26.26 -8.37 27.50
C GLU A 44 27.56 -7.56 27.47
N HIS A 45 27.44 -6.25 27.24
CA HIS A 45 28.48 -5.30 27.65
C HIS A 45 27.82 -4.10 28.35
N VAL A 46 28.12 -4.00 29.64
CA VAL A 46 27.71 -2.93 30.55
C VAL A 46 28.63 -1.74 30.29
N ASP A 47 28.06 -0.57 30.00
CA ASP A 47 28.81 0.68 30.11
C ASP A 47 27.93 1.75 30.77
N ASP A 48 28.37 2.17 31.95
CA ASP A 48 27.72 3.07 32.88
C ASP A 48 27.75 4.51 32.34
N ALA A 49 26.59 5.06 31.99
CA ALA A 49 26.42 6.50 31.80
C ALA A 49 25.04 6.95 32.29
N GLN A 50 25.02 7.69 33.40
CA GLN A 50 23.83 8.35 33.96
C GLN A 50 23.16 9.28 32.93
N PRO A 51 21.81 9.30 32.83
CA PRO A 51 21.12 10.10 31.84
C PRO A 51 20.91 11.55 32.32
N VAL A 52 21.45 12.51 31.57
CA VAL A 52 20.95 13.89 31.61
C VAL A 52 19.57 13.96 30.96
N SER A 53 18.58 14.33 31.77
CA SER A 53 17.18 14.48 31.37
C SER A 53 17.04 15.54 30.27
N GLY A 54 16.46 15.17 29.12
CA GLY A 54 15.84 16.13 28.21
C GLY A 54 16.14 16.05 26.72
N LEU A 55 16.98 15.12 26.25
CA LEU A 55 17.17 14.92 24.80
C LEU A 55 16.68 13.52 24.41
N VAL A 56 15.49 13.46 23.81
CA VAL A 56 15.05 12.26 23.08
C VAL A 56 16.08 12.01 21.98
N ARG A 57 17.00 11.08 22.22
CA ARG A 57 17.98 10.60 21.24
C ARG A 57 17.18 10.30 19.98
N PHE A 58 17.38 11.11 18.93
CA PHE A 58 16.91 10.78 17.60
C PHE A 58 17.59 9.45 17.27
N ARG A 59 16.87 8.33 17.41
CA ARG A 59 17.42 7.01 17.10
C ARG A 59 17.64 7.01 15.61
N GLN A 60 18.85 7.38 15.21
CA GLN A 60 19.33 7.27 13.85
C GLN A 60 19.08 5.82 13.46
N LYS A 61 18.10 5.63 12.57
CA LYS A 61 17.77 4.33 12.02
C LYS A 61 19.08 3.87 11.38
N ARG A 62 19.74 2.87 11.98
CA ARG A 62 20.99 2.31 11.43
C ARG A 62 20.71 2.05 9.96
N ASN A 63 21.38 2.80 9.09
CA ASN A 63 21.14 2.66 7.68
C ASN A 63 21.48 1.22 7.32
N ALA A 64 20.57 0.64 6.56
CA ALA A 64 20.76 -0.62 5.88
C ALA A 64 22.17 -0.67 5.29
N THR A 65 22.84 -1.83 5.44
CA THR A 65 23.93 -2.36 4.60
C THR A 65 24.74 -1.32 3.81
N ASP A 66 26.06 -1.22 4.04
CA ASP A 66 27.05 -0.42 3.30
C ASP A 66 27.02 -0.65 1.77
N LEU A 67 25.92 -0.22 1.15
CA LEU A 67 25.65 -0.33 -0.26
C LEU A 67 25.84 1.06 -0.83
N THR A 68 26.57 1.14 -1.93
CA THR A 68 26.67 2.37 -2.71
C THR A 68 25.28 2.83 -3.14
N TRP A 69 25.11 4.13 -3.37
CA TRP A 69 23.83 4.67 -3.83
C TRP A 69 23.30 3.96 -5.10
N ALA A 70 24.20 3.61 -6.02
CA ALA A 70 23.87 2.82 -7.21
C ALA A 70 23.33 1.42 -6.86
N GLN A 71 23.95 0.73 -5.89
CA GLN A 71 23.49 -0.58 -5.41
C GLN A 71 22.14 -0.46 -4.70
N GLN A 72 21.91 0.59 -3.90
CA GLN A 72 20.62 0.85 -3.26
C GLN A 72 19.52 1.05 -4.30
N LEU A 73 19.76 1.90 -5.32
CA LEU A 73 18.80 2.11 -6.40
C LEU A 73 18.49 0.82 -7.17
N ASN A 74 19.51 0.03 -7.48
CA ASN A 74 19.33 -1.26 -8.14
C ASN A 74 18.50 -2.21 -7.28
N THR A 75 18.75 -2.26 -5.97
CA THR A 75 18.01 -3.09 -5.00
C THR A 75 16.54 -2.69 -4.95
N GLN A 76 16.24 -1.38 -4.86
CA GLN A 76 14.86 -0.90 -4.90
C GLN A 76 14.17 -1.23 -6.23
N ARG A 77 14.90 -1.12 -7.35
CA ARG A 77 14.37 -1.45 -8.67
C ARG A 77 14.06 -2.94 -8.80
N VAL A 78 14.94 -3.81 -8.33
CA VAL A 78 14.71 -5.26 -8.27
C VAL A 78 13.49 -5.56 -7.39
N ALA A 79 13.41 -4.97 -6.19
CA ALA A 79 12.26 -5.17 -5.30
C ALA A 79 10.94 -4.70 -5.92
N ALA A 80 10.94 -3.61 -6.69
CA ALA A 80 9.77 -3.14 -7.42
C ALA A 80 9.34 -4.15 -8.48
N ILE A 81 10.29 -4.67 -9.27
CA ILE A 81 10.03 -5.70 -10.28
C ILE A 81 9.48 -6.97 -9.61
N THR A 82 10.06 -7.43 -8.51
CA THR A 82 9.59 -8.61 -7.77
C THR A 82 8.13 -8.47 -7.31
N LYS A 83 7.70 -7.28 -6.87
CA LYS A 83 6.28 -7.04 -6.53
C LYS A 83 5.38 -7.24 -7.75
N TRP A 84 5.77 -6.70 -8.90
CA TRP A 84 5.02 -6.85 -10.14
C TRP A 84 5.01 -8.28 -10.68
N VAL A 85 6.11 -9.02 -10.55
CA VAL A 85 6.14 -10.45 -10.85
C VAL A 85 5.08 -11.18 -10.03
N LYS A 86 5.03 -10.95 -8.71
CA LYS A 86 4.01 -11.57 -7.83
C LYS A 86 2.58 -11.24 -8.24
N ILE A 87 2.31 -9.98 -8.61
CA ILE A 87 1.00 -9.54 -9.11
C ILE A 87 0.62 -10.31 -10.38
N ILE A 88 1.51 -10.38 -11.36
CA ILE A 88 1.21 -11.03 -12.65
C ILE A 88 1.05 -12.54 -12.48
N LEU A 89 1.90 -13.16 -11.67
CA LEU A 89 1.84 -14.61 -11.40
C LEU A 89 0.60 -15.03 -10.61
N THR A 90 -0.18 -14.09 -10.06
CA THR A 90 -1.49 -14.41 -9.47
C THR A 90 -2.46 -14.96 -10.52
N PHE A 91 -2.40 -14.43 -11.76
CA PHE A 91 -3.14 -14.99 -12.89
C PHE A 91 -2.49 -14.52 -14.23
N PRO A 92 -1.48 -15.23 -14.75
CA PRO A 92 -0.70 -14.78 -15.91
C PRO A 92 -1.53 -14.48 -17.15
N ALA A 93 -2.57 -15.29 -17.43
CA ALA A 93 -3.40 -15.16 -18.61
C ALA A 93 -4.22 -13.85 -18.67
N ALA A 94 -4.35 -13.12 -17.56
CA ALA A 94 -5.03 -11.82 -17.52
C ALA A 94 -4.14 -10.65 -17.97
N PHE A 95 -2.83 -10.84 -18.09
CA PHE A 95 -1.89 -9.79 -18.48
C PHE A 95 -1.30 -10.09 -19.87
N ASP A 96 -1.05 -9.06 -20.68
CA ASP A 96 -0.42 -9.23 -21.99
C ASP A 96 0.94 -9.92 -21.88
N LEU A 97 1.75 -9.49 -20.91
CA LEU A 97 3.08 -10.07 -20.69
C LEU A 97 2.99 -11.55 -20.28
N GLY A 98 2.00 -11.90 -19.45
CA GLY A 98 1.79 -13.28 -19.02
C GLY A 98 1.27 -14.17 -20.15
N ARG A 99 0.38 -13.66 -21.01
CA ARG A 99 -0.08 -14.37 -22.22
C ARG A 99 1.04 -14.63 -23.22
N LYS A 100 1.91 -13.63 -23.44
CA LYS A 100 3.04 -13.73 -24.39
C LYS A 100 4.17 -14.62 -23.87
N TRP A 101 4.31 -14.74 -22.56
CA TRP A 101 5.23 -15.68 -21.91
C TRP A 101 4.87 -17.14 -22.20
N ASP A 102 3.58 -17.44 -22.28
CA ASP A 102 3.06 -18.82 -22.29
C ASP A 102 2.98 -19.45 -23.70
N LYS A 103 3.14 -18.67 -24.78
CA LYS A 103 2.75 -19.13 -26.13
C LYS A 103 3.81 -19.12 -27.22
N ASP A 104 4.53 -18.02 -27.50
CA ASP A 104 5.13 -17.90 -28.85
C ASP A 104 6.57 -17.36 -28.93
N ALA A 105 7.12 -16.75 -27.87
CA ALA A 105 8.53 -16.39 -27.80
C ALA A 105 8.88 -16.04 -26.34
N PRO A 106 9.81 -16.75 -25.68
CA PRO A 106 10.18 -16.40 -24.32
C PRO A 106 10.70 -14.96 -24.31
N LEU A 107 10.06 -14.06 -23.55
CA LEU A 107 10.47 -12.65 -23.37
C LEU A 107 11.78 -12.50 -22.56
N GLY A 108 12.65 -13.50 -22.65
CA GLY A 108 13.83 -13.74 -21.83
C GLY A 108 13.71 -15.03 -21.01
N THR A 109 14.65 -15.24 -20.10
CA THR A 109 14.69 -16.43 -19.21
C THR A 109 13.64 -16.39 -18.10
N SER A 110 13.04 -15.23 -17.82
CA SER A 110 12.00 -15.07 -16.81
C SER A 110 11.08 -13.89 -17.12
N ILE A 111 9.87 -13.91 -16.56
CA ILE A 111 8.95 -12.76 -16.57
C ILE A 111 9.59 -11.48 -16.00
N ALA A 112 10.52 -11.62 -15.06
CA ALA A 112 11.28 -10.49 -14.50
C ALA A 112 12.18 -9.84 -15.56
N ALA A 113 12.75 -10.61 -16.48
CA ALA A 113 13.55 -10.08 -17.59
C ALA A 113 12.68 -9.24 -18.54
N GLY A 114 11.49 -9.73 -18.91
CA GLY A 114 10.52 -8.97 -19.70
C GLY A 114 10.10 -7.67 -19.00
N LEU A 115 9.80 -7.73 -17.70
CA LEU A 115 9.44 -6.55 -16.91
C LEU A 115 10.54 -5.50 -16.82
N LYS A 116 11.83 -5.88 -16.86
CA LYS A 116 12.94 -4.91 -16.90
C LYS A 116 12.82 -3.99 -18.11
N HIS A 117 12.45 -4.53 -19.28
CA HIS A 117 12.26 -3.75 -20.50
C HIS A 117 10.98 -2.92 -20.45
N VAL A 118 9.85 -3.52 -20.04
CA VAL A 118 8.56 -2.82 -19.91
C VAL A 118 8.67 -1.62 -18.96
N PHE A 119 9.46 -1.73 -17.89
CA PHE A 119 9.63 -0.67 -16.89
C PHE A 119 10.86 0.21 -17.09
N SER A 120 11.63 0.05 -18.17
CA SER A 120 12.85 0.82 -18.45
C SER A 120 12.62 2.33 -18.32
N GLY A 121 11.60 2.87 -19.00
CA GLY A 121 11.20 4.28 -18.96
C GLY A 121 10.32 4.69 -17.77
N LYS A 122 10.32 3.93 -16.66
CA LYS A 122 9.53 4.25 -15.45
C LYS A 122 10.44 4.39 -14.24
N ALA A 123 10.17 5.43 -13.44
CA ALA A 123 10.89 5.67 -12.20
C ALA A 123 10.57 4.56 -11.17
N THR A 124 11.58 4.12 -10.42
CA THR A 124 11.44 3.05 -9.42
C THR A 124 10.38 3.37 -8.36
N GLY A 125 10.33 4.62 -7.89
CA GLY A 125 9.30 5.07 -6.94
C GLY A 125 7.87 4.92 -7.50
N THR A 126 7.67 5.22 -8.79
CA THR A 126 6.38 5.04 -9.46
C THR A 126 5.95 3.58 -9.47
N LEU A 127 6.87 2.67 -9.78
CA LEU A 127 6.56 1.23 -9.81
C LEU A 127 6.09 0.72 -8.44
N HIS A 128 6.73 1.17 -7.35
CA HIS A 128 6.28 0.84 -6.00
C HIS A 128 4.92 1.44 -5.68
N ASN A 129 4.72 2.73 -5.99
CA ASN A 129 3.47 3.45 -5.70
C ASN A 129 2.28 2.85 -6.44
N ARG A 130 2.50 2.25 -7.62
CA ARG A 130 1.44 1.60 -8.40
C ARG A 130 1.19 0.14 -7.99
N ALA A 131 2.21 -0.58 -7.52
CA ALA A 131 2.03 -1.96 -7.05
C ALA A 131 1.22 -2.05 -5.75
N GLY A 132 1.42 -1.11 -4.81
CA GLY A 132 0.81 -1.14 -3.48
C GLY A 132 -0.72 -1.25 -3.48
N PRO A 133 -1.44 -0.35 -4.17
CA PRO A 133 -2.90 -0.39 -4.24
C PRO A 133 -3.44 -1.69 -4.87
N ILE A 134 -2.76 -2.23 -5.89
CA ILE A 134 -3.15 -3.48 -6.55
C ILE A 134 -2.97 -4.68 -5.60
N LEU A 135 -1.87 -4.72 -4.84
CA LEU A 135 -1.67 -5.76 -3.81
C LEU A 135 -2.75 -5.72 -2.73
N ARG A 136 -3.19 -4.52 -2.31
CA ARG A 136 -4.30 -4.38 -1.35
C ARG A 136 -5.61 -4.92 -1.90
N PHE A 137 -5.90 -4.70 -3.19
CA PHE A 137 -7.06 -5.27 -3.86
C PHE A 137 -6.98 -6.80 -3.93
N ILE A 138 -5.83 -7.36 -4.33
CA ILE A 138 -5.60 -8.81 -4.34
C ILE A 138 -5.84 -9.42 -2.95
N GLN A 139 -5.31 -8.79 -1.90
CA GLN A 139 -5.52 -9.22 -0.51
C GLN A 139 -7.01 -9.21 -0.13
N TRP A 140 -7.74 -8.16 -0.49
CA TRP A 140 -9.19 -8.09 -0.25
C TRP A 140 -9.93 -9.20 -1.00
N CYS A 141 -9.59 -9.45 -2.27
CA CYS A 141 -10.19 -10.53 -3.06
C CYS A 141 -9.99 -11.90 -2.39
N HIS A 142 -8.76 -12.21 -1.95
CA HIS A 142 -8.49 -13.46 -1.24
C HIS A 142 -9.29 -13.59 0.06
N ALA A 143 -9.42 -12.51 0.84
CA ALA A 143 -10.20 -12.51 2.08
C ALA A 143 -11.71 -12.74 1.85
N HIS A 144 -12.21 -12.44 0.64
CA HIS A 144 -13.62 -12.58 0.28
C HIS A 144 -13.89 -13.77 -0.66
N GLY A 145 -12.90 -14.63 -0.91
CA GLY A 145 -13.05 -15.79 -1.80
C GLY A 145 -13.27 -15.42 -3.28
N VAL A 146 -12.86 -14.21 -3.68
CA VAL A 146 -13.03 -13.69 -5.05
C VAL A 146 -11.72 -13.83 -5.82
N ILE A 147 -11.82 -14.18 -7.10
CA ILE A 147 -10.65 -14.21 -7.99
C ILE A 147 -10.32 -12.77 -8.43
N PRO A 148 -9.08 -12.26 -8.19
CA PRO A 148 -8.74 -10.87 -8.46
C PRO A 148 -8.61 -10.53 -9.95
N PHE A 149 -8.24 -11.49 -10.80
CA PHE A 149 -7.94 -11.29 -12.22
C PHE A 149 -8.56 -12.40 -13.09
N PRO A 150 -9.05 -12.12 -14.32
CA PRO A 150 -9.27 -10.81 -14.93
C PRO A 150 -10.16 -9.91 -14.07
N VAL A 151 -9.95 -8.59 -14.16
CA VAL A 151 -10.68 -7.68 -13.29
C VAL A 151 -12.11 -7.56 -13.78
N ARG A 152 -13.06 -7.55 -12.85
CA ARG A 152 -14.47 -7.27 -13.13
C ARG A 152 -14.89 -6.04 -12.38
N GLU A 153 -15.67 -5.20 -13.04
CA GLU A 153 -16.08 -3.90 -12.50
C GLU A 153 -16.83 -4.04 -11.17
N HIS A 154 -17.73 -5.02 -11.03
CA HIS A 154 -18.48 -5.21 -9.79
C HIS A 154 -17.62 -5.57 -8.58
N HIS A 155 -16.59 -6.42 -8.74
CA HIS A 155 -15.68 -6.75 -7.64
C HIS A 155 -14.85 -5.53 -7.21
N VAL A 156 -14.43 -4.69 -8.17
CA VAL A 156 -13.73 -3.45 -7.87
C VAL A 156 -14.65 -2.47 -7.14
N TYR A 157 -15.89 -2.33 -7.61
CA TYR A 157 -16.86 -1.45 -6.96
C TYR A 157 -17.13 -1.87 -5.50
N GLU A 158 -17.33 -3.16 -5.23
CA GLU A 158 -17.51 -3.67 -3.86
C GLU A 158 -16.25 -3.49 -3.00
N PHE A 159 -15.05 -3.72 -3.57
CA PHE A 159 -13.80 -3.39 -2.89
C PHE A 159 -13.75 -1.91 -2.48
N MET A 160 -14.02 -1.00 -3.41
CA MET A 160 -13.94 0.44 -3.17
C MET A 160 -14.96 0.91 -2.13
N LYS A 161 -16.16 0.34 -2.12
CA LYS A 161 -17.14 0.58 -1.05
C LYS A 161 -16.64 0.09 0.30
N ALA A 162 -16.12 -1.14 0.36
CA ALA A 162 -15.67 -1.75 1.61
C ALA A 162 -14.55 -0.94 2.28
N ILE A 163 -13.57 -0.46 1.49
CA ILE A 163 -12.41 0.26 2.05
C ILE A 163 -12.54 1.77 2.04
N GLY A 164 -13.56 2.34 1.38
CA GLY A 164 -13.65 3.77 1.09
C GLY A 164 -13.68 4.65 2.35
N PHE A 165 -14.27 4.13 3.43
CA PHE A 165 -14.35 4.79 4.74
C PHE A 165 -13.15 4.48 5.66
N GLU A 166 -12.47 3.35 5.46
CA GLU A 166 -11.33 2.95 6.30
C GLU A 166 -10.01 3.51 5.76
N ALA A 167 -9.88 3.62 4.44
CA ALA A 167 -8.67 4.07 3.79
C ALA A 167 -8.52 5.60 3.83
N ALA A 168 -7.28 6.07 3.62
CA ALA A 168 -7.03 7.49 3.43
C ALA A 168 -7.88 8.04 2.26
N PRO A 169 -8.43 9.27 2.35
CA PRO A 169 -9.29 9.88 1.33
C PRO A 169 -8.71 9.93 -0.10
N THR A 170 -7.39 9.80 -0.24
CA THR A 170 -6.69 9.80 -1.53
C THR A 170 -6.40 8.41 -2.09
N PHE A 171 -6.61 7.35 -1.31
CA PHE A 171 -6.23 5.99 -1.66
C PHE A 171 -6.99 5.50 -2.90
N LEU A 172 -8.32 5.66 -2.94
CA LEU A 172 -9.14 5.20 -4.05
C LEU A 172 -8.72 5.82 -5.39
N ARG A 173 -8.37 7.12 -5.40
CA ARG A 173 -7.83 7.78 -6.58
C ARG A 173 -6.48 7.18 -6.99
N SER A 174 -5.58 6.91 -6.04
CA SER A 174 -4.30 6.25 -6.32
C SER A 174 -4.48 4.82 -6.84
N PHE A 175 -5.50 4.11 -6.35
CA PHE A 175 -5.87 2.78 -6.83
C PHE A 175 -6.33 2.84 -8.30
N LEU A 176 -7.21 3.78 -8.66
CA LEU A 176 -7.64 3.96 -10.06
C LEU A 176 -6.46 4.29 -10.98
N VAL A 177 -5.54 5.16 -10.58
CA VAL A 177 -4.33 5.42 -11.38
C VAL A 177 -3.46 4.16 -11.52
N SER A 178 -3.45 3.28 -10.52
CA SER A 178 -2.75 1.99 -10.60
C SER A 178 -3.46 1.02 -11.53
N MET A 179 -4.79 1.00 -11.56
CA MET A 179 -5.58 0.23 -12.52
C MET A 179 -5.34 0.70 -13.95
N THR A 180 -5.35 2.02 -14.18
CA THR A 180 -5.00 2.61 -15.49
C THR A 180 -3.57 2.26 -15.91
N PHE A 181 -2.62 2.25 -14.96
CA PHE A 181 -1.26 1.77 -15.22
C PHE A 181 -1.23 0.30 -15.64
N CYS A 182 -1.97 -0.57 -14.95
CA CYS A 182 -2.10 -1.97 -15.33
C CYS A 182 -2.72 -2.15 -16.73
N ASN A 183 -3.69 -1.31 -17.10
CA ASN A 183 -4.29 -1.32 -18.44
C ASN A 183 -3.24 -1.03 -19.52
N PHE A 184 -2.66 0.17 -19.50
CA PHE A 184 -1.82 0.65 -20.60
C PHE A 184 -0.40 0.07 -20.63
N ILE A 185 0.14 -0.34 -19.48
CA ILE A 185 1.53 -0.83 -19.40
C ILE A 185 1.61 -2.35 -19.40
N LEU A 186 0.62 -3.03 -18.80
CA LEU A 186 0.67 -4.48 -18.59
C LEU A 186 -0.44 -5.24 -19.35
N GLY A 187 -1.38 -4.53 -19.99
CA GLY A 187 -2.47 -5.13 -20.76
C GLY A 187 -3.41 -5.96 -19.91
N LEU A 188 -3.74 -5.47 -18.70
CA LEU A 188 -4.63 -6.16 -17.77
C LEU A 188 -6.07 -6.21 -18.30
N THR A 189 -6.57 -7.42 -18.53
CA THR A 189 -7.94 -7.67 -19.00
C THR A 189 -8.99 -7.16 -18.00
N GLY A 190 -9.98 -6.40 -18.51
CA GLY A 190 -11.11 -5.84 -17.78
C GLY A 190 -10.81 -4.56 -17.00
N SER A 191 -9.59 -4.03 -17.08
CA SER A 191 -9.21 -2.79 -16.39
C SER A 191 -9.74 -1.51 -17.07
N ASP A 192 -10.08 -1.57 -18.35
CA ASP A 192 -10.76 -0.55 -19.14
C ASP A 192 -12.23 -0.38 -18.74
N GLU A 193 -12.97 -1.49 -18.57
CA GLU A 193 -14.35 -1.50 -18.05
C GLU A 193 -14.42 -0.85 -16.66
N VAL A 194 -13.46 -1.19 -15.79
CA VAL A 194 -13.34 -0.59 -14.45
C VAL A 194 -13.05 0.91 -14.53
N THR A 195 -12.09 1.31 -15.35
CA THR A 195 -11.65 2.71 -15.41
C THR A 195 -12.73 3.62 -16.03
N SER A 196 -13.53 3.09 -16.95
CA SER A 196 -14.64 3.82 -17.61
C SER A 196 -15.93 3.87 -16.78
N SER A 197 -16.08 3.01 -15.76
CA SER A 197 -17.27 2.97 -14.91
C SER A 197 -17.44 4.25 -14.07
N GLN A 198 -18.57 4.93 -14.28
CA GLN A 198 -18.91 6.15 -13.57
C GLN A 198 -19.13 5.93 -12.06
N ARG A 199 -19.64 4.75 -11.66
CA ARG A 199 -19.85 4.46 -10.23
C ARG A 199 -18.53 4.21 -9.49
N VAL A 200 -17.57 3.57 -10.14
CA VAL A 200 -16.20 3.37 -9.63
C VAL A 200 -15.49 4.72 -9.46
N GLN A 201 -15.60 5.59 -10.47
CA GLN A 201 -15.10 6.97 -10.38
C GLN A 201 -15.81 7.76 -9.27
N GLY A 202 -17.13 7.55 -9.12
CA GLY A 202 -17.96 8.11 -8.07
C GLY A 202 -17.44 7.79 -6.66
N CYS A 203 -17.15 6.52 -6.37
CA CYS A 203 -16.59 6.10 -5.07
C CYS A 203 -15.27 6.81 -4.76
N ALA A 204 -14.37 6.91 -5.75
CA ALA A 204 -13.11 7.61 -5.55
C ALA A 204 -13.31 9.12 -5.30
N ARG A 205 -14.27 9.74 -5.98
CA ARG A 205 -14.62 11.15 -5.80
C ARG A 205 -15.24 11.38 -4.42
N GLU A 206 -16.19 10.54 -4.01
CA GLU A 206 -16.84 10.61 -2.70
C GLU A 206 -15.81 10.50 -1.57
N SER A 207 -14.94 9.49 -1.61
CA SER A 207 -13.85 9.35 -0.63
C SER A 207 -12.93 10.58 -0.64
N TYR A 208 -12.59 11.13 -1.81
CA TYR A 208 -11.74 12.32 -1.90
C TYR A 208 -12.38 13.59 -1.31
N LEU A 209 -13.71 13.73 -1.37
CA LEU A 209 -14.41 14.87 -0.77
C LEU A 209 -14.29 14.91 0.76
N THR A 210 -14.02 13.76 1.40
CA THR A 210 -13.75 13.70 2.85
C THR A 210 -12.35 14.19 3.23
N LYS A 211 -11.48 14.45 2.24
CA LYS A 211 -10.10 14.91 2.49
C LYS A 211 -10.12 16.28 3.16
N ARG A 212 -9.47 16.38 4.33
CA ARG A 212 -9.25 17.65 5.03
C ARG A 212 -8.56 18.67 4.12
N LYS A 213 -8.98 19.94 4.23
CA LYS A 213 -8.30 21.08 3.60
C LYS A 213 -6.80 21.06 3.94
N LEU A 214 -5.97 21.24 2.93
CA LEU A 214 -4.52 21.29 3.09
C LEU A 214 -4.13 22.54 3.88
N CYS A 215 -3.69 22.35 5.11
CA CYS A 215 -3.05 23.38 5.92
C CYS A 215 -1.56 23.33 5.64
N GLN A 216 -1.07 24.21 4.76
CA GLN A 216 0.36 24.35 4.51
C GLN A 216 1.06 24.82 5.79
N ARG A 217 2.30 24.38 5.99
CA ARG A 217 3.14 24.90 7.07
C ARG A 217 3.41 26.39 6.77
N PRO A 218 3.37 27.28 7.78
CA PRO A 218 3.78 28.66 7.55
C PRO A 218 5.20 28.70 6.98
N PRO A 219 5.50 29.65 6.09
CA PRO A 219 6.87 29.84 5.61
C PRO A 219 7.81 30.10 6.78
N LEU A 220 9.09 29.76 6.61
CA LEU A 220 10.12 30.09 7.61
C LEU A 220 10.17 31.61 7.78
N THR A 221 10.32 32.07 9.03
CA THR A 221 10.52 33.49 9.31
C THR A 221 11.93 33.90 8.87
N VAL A 222 12.14 35.21 8.66
CA VAL A 222 13.45 35.75 8.30
C VAL A 222 14.52 35.35 9.33
N ASP A 223 14.19 35.38 10.61
CA ASP A 223 15.13 35.00 11.68
C ASP A 223 15.49 33.51 11.64
N GLN A 224 14.53 32.64 11.31
CA GLN A 224 14.78 31.21 11.12
C GLN A 224 15.67 30.95 9.91
N VAL A 225 15.46 31.69 8.81
CA VAL A 225 16.29 31.59 7.61
C VAL A 225 17.72 32.06 7.91
N LYS A 226 17.89 33.21 8.57
CA LYS A 226 19.21 33.72 8.99
C LYS A 226 19.96 32.74 9.89
N ALA A 227 19.26 32.13 10.86
CA ALA A 227 19.86 31.13 11.74
C ALA A 227 20.33 29.89 10.96
N LEU A 228 19.56 29.45 9.96
CA LEU A 228 19.96 28.34 9.09
C LEU A 228 21.16 28.72 8.20
N GLU A 229 21.19 29.94 7.65
CA GLU A 229 22.30 30.44 6.84
C GLU A 229 23.60 30.52 7.65
N ILE A 230 23.55 31.10 8.86
CA ILE A 230 24.69 31.16 9.78
C ILE A 230 25.19 29.75 10.10
N TYR A 231 24.29 28.85 10.49
CA TYR A 231 24.67 27.48 10.83
C TYR A 231 25.33 26.74 9.66
N VAL A 232 24.82 26.90 8.44
CA VAL A 232 25.41 26.27 7.25
C VAL A 232 26.76 26.90 6.90
N ALA A 233 26.90 28.23 7.01
CA ALA A 233 28.16 28.93 6.80
C ALA A 233 29.23 28.52 7.82
N ASP A 234 28.86 28.41 9.10
CA ASP A 234 29.76 27.97 10.17
C ASP A 234 30.20 26.50 9.99
N MET A 235 29.31 25.64 9.46
CA MET A 235 29.63 24.23 9.17
C MET A 235 30.55 24.03 7.96
N LEU A 236 30.57 24.97 7.01
CA LEU A 236 31.35 24.86 5.78
C LEU A 236 32.73 25.53 5.86
N GLY A 237 33.07 26.14 7.01
CA GLY A 237 34.24 27.01 7.11
C GLY A 237 34.06 28.28 6.26
N PRO A 238 35.07 29.18 6.20
CA PRO A 238 34.94 30.42 5.44
C PRO A 238 34.52 30.13 3.99
N PRO A 239 33.70 31.01 3.38
CA PRO A 239 33.27 30.84 2.00
C PRO A 239 34.48 30.51 1.14
N ARG A 240 34.47 29.34 0.48
CA ARG A 240 35.37 29.17 -0.65
C ARG A 240 34.91 30.21 -1.67
N ASP A 241 35.77 31.17 -1.96
CA ASP A 241 35.58 32.11 -3.08
C ASP A 241 35.50 31.27 -4.37
N VAL A 242 34.30 30.84 -4.75
CA VAL A 242 34.06 30.02 -5.96
C VAL A 242 33.84 30.92 -7.19
N TYR A 243 34.03 32.24 -7.06
CA TYR A 243 33.90 33.20 -8.17
C TYR A 243 35.04 34.23 -8.25
N ALA A 244 36.27 33.81 -7.91
CA ALA A 244 37.48 34.55 -8.30
C ALA A 244 38.07 33.94 -9.59
#